data_AF-A0A0M9VP74-F1
#
_entry.id   AF-A0A0M9VP74-F1
#
_cell.length_a   1.000
_cell.length_b   1.000
_cell.length_c   1.000
_cell.angle_alpha   90.00
_cell.angle_beta   90.00
_cell.angle_gamma   90.00
#
_symmetry.space_group_name_H-M   'P 1'
#
loop_
_entity.id
_entity.type
_entity.pdbx_description
1 polymer ?
#
loop_
_entity_poly.entity_id
_entity_poly.type
_entity_poly.pdbx_seq_one_letter_code
_entity_poly.pdbx_strand_id
1 'polypeptide(L)'
;MSEPVVETLVLVSRITRILLGSVLAVGGIALGVWEGMHQYVEYVAMPNAAATAAVTGPSTESAAAMDLLGFDQDMRLQNRLVMPHTDRRLGIFGRHMVRSAWMAEHWGGGITPSVVFGRHQVDMSKMHENQGWRMAEQFLLSALHVADKRRIAVPDLAQIDSAPLDPTAIQLELWLADVRERIGTRASQHFASLAYEKLYDATGGTGDRPLQIWVAQRLGLQCGQQGHVDDAMAWLDRAMKSSAHTTTADARDALLAQKDLALSPIAQRSTLTTLQAAAMMHVQQAQQSPDEATSHLTSAWQTQLATWRLAEQMQKQTTAATTNSSAYQLQQLWAQQKQGLTAMHLAETQYALSQHTASSRLRSLWRWVRRDPYCDAHPSAYVPTWTEPALRGTHIASRQWLLYARHQARQVQRRLEAQAWNGHPALQYVAHQLLRDARQTDKEAQAMLRALERAHT
;
A
#
# COMPACT_ATOMS: atom_id res chain seq x y z
N MET A 1 -11.17 40.73 67.08
CA MET A 1 -10.60 39.50 66.48
C MET A 1 -9.29 39.22 67.19
N SER A 2 -9.05 37.99 67.64
CA SER A 2 -7.79 37.62 68.30
C SER A 2 -6.64 37.63 67.29
N GLU A 3 -5.47 38.13 67.70
CA GLU A 3 -4.20 38.11 66.96
C GLU A 3 -3.93 36.82 66.14
N PRO A 4 -4.16 35.59 66.66
CA PRO A 4 -3.98 34.36 65.90
C PRO A 4 -4.88 34.23 64.65
N VAL A 5 -6.06 34.86 64.65
CA VAL A 5 -6.98 34.81 63.49
C VAL A 5 -6.43 35.66 62.35
N VAL A 6 -5.84 36.82 62.66
CA VAL A 6 -5.23 37.70 61.65
C VAL A 6 -3.99 37.04 61.04
N GLU A 7 -3.15 36.40 61.86
CA GLU A 7 -1.96 35.68 61.38
C GLU A 7 -2.33 34.50 60.48
N THR A 8 -3.37 33.73 60.85
CA THR A 8 -3.90 32.63 60.03
C THR A 8 -4.40 33.14 58.68
N LEU A 9 -5.14 34.25 58.65
CA LEU A 9 -5.63 34.84 57.39
C LEU A 9 -4.50 35.31 56.47
N VAL A 10 -3.45 35.91 57.03
CA VAL A 10 -2.26 36.34 56.26
C VAL A 10 -1.52 35.14 55.69
N LEU A 11 -1.34 34.07 56.48
CA LEU A 11 -0.70 32.84 56.03
C LEU A 11 -1.49 32.18 54.90
N VAL A 12 -2.81 32.03 55.07
CA VAL A 12 -3.71 31.46 54.05
C VAL A 12 -3.67 32.29 52.77
N SER A 13 -3.66 33.63 52.85
CA SER A 13 -3.54 34.52 51.69
C SER A 13 -2.22 34.33 50.94
N ARG A 14 -1.10 34.16 51.65
CA ARG A 14 0.21 33.91 51.03
C ARG A 14 0.25 32.56 50.32
N ILE A 15 -0.22 31.51 50.99
CA ILE A 15 -0.30 30.15 50.41
C ILE A 15 -1.18 30.16 49.16
N THR A 16 -2.35 30.80 49.22
CA THR A 16 -3.28 30.90 48.08
C THR A 16 -2.64 31.58 46.88
N ARG A 17 -1.91 32.69 47.09
CA ARG A 17 -1.22 33.39 46.00
C ARG A 17 -0.09 32.57 45.39
N ILE A 18 0.68 31.86 46.21
CA ILE A 18 1.74 30.96 45.72
C ILE A 18 1.12 29.83 44.89
N LEU A 19 0.07 29.17 45.40
CA LEU A 19 -0.62 28.10 44.69
C LEU A 19 -1.23 28.59 43.37
N LEU A 20 -1.91 29.74 43.37
CA LEU A 20 -2.48 30.32 42.16
C LEU A 20 -1.39 30.70 41.15
N GLY A 21 -0.30 31.32 41.62
CA GLY A 21 0.86 31.64 40.80
C GLY A 21 1.51 30.39 40.19
N SER A 22 1.66 29.32 40.97
CA SER A 22 2.18 28.03 40.50
C SER A 22 1.25 27.38 39.47
N VAL A 23 -0.07 27.36 39.70
CA VAL A 23 -1.04 26.80 38.76
C VAL A 23 -1.04 27.57 37.44
N LEU A 24 -0.99 28.90 37.49
CA LEU A 24 -0.92 29.74 36.28
C LEU A 24 0.42 29.55 35.55
N ALA A 25 1.54 29.47 36.26
CA ALA A 25 2.85 29.24 35.66
C ALA A 25 2.93 27.86 35.00
N VAL A 26 2.55 26.80 35.72
CA VAL A 26 2.56 25.42 35.20
C VAL A 26 1.55 25.28 34.06
N GLY A 27 0.34 25.81 34.21
CA GLY A 27 -0.70 25.80 33.18
C GLY A 27 -0.27 26.56 31.93
N GLY A 28 0.35 27.74 32.09
CA GLY A 28 0.88 28.53 30.98
C GLY A 28 2.00 27.81 30.23
N ILE A 29 2.95 27.20 30.94
CA ILE A 29 4.03 26.40 30.34
C ILE A 29 3.44 25.18 29.61
N ALA A 30 2.51 24.46 30.23
CA ALA A 30 1.87 23.28 29.63
C ALA A 30 1.11 23.63 28.35
N LEU A 31 0.32 24.71 28.36
CA LEU A 31 -0.38 25.20 27.17
C LEU A 31 0.60 25.65 26.08
N GLY A 32 1.67 26.35 26.45
CA GLY A 32 2.70 26.79 25.51
C GLY A 32 3.43 25.63 24.84
N VAL A 33 3.81 24.61 25.61
CA VAL A 33 4.43 23.38 25.07
C VAL A 33 3.45 22.62 24.19
N TRP A 34 2.19 22.48 24.62
CA TRP A 34 1.16 21.80 23.85
C TRP A 34 0.92 22.46 22.49
N GLU A 35 0.69 23.78 22.45
CA GLU A 35 0.52 24.51 21.19
C GLU A 35 1.81 24.48 20.36
N GLY A 36 2.97 24.65 21.00
CA GLY A 36 4.28 24.59 20.33
C GLY A 36 4.49 23.27 19.60
N MET A 37 4.09 22.15 20.21
CA MET A 37 4.17 20.81 19.61
C MET A 37 3.24 20.67 18.40
N HIS A 38 2.02 21.20 18.51
CA HIS A 38 1.07 21.30 17.42
C HIS A 38 1.58 22.16 16.26
N GLN A 39 2.23 23.30 16.54
CA GLN A 39 2.83 24.15 15.50
C GLN A 39 4.06 23.49 14.85
N TYR A 40 4.87 22.78 15.63
CA TYR A 40 5.97 21.97 15.08
C TYR A 40 5.46 20.90 14.11
N VAL A 41 4.36 20.23 14.45
CA VAL A 41 3.74 19.22 13.56
C VAL A 41 3.24 19.86 12.27
N GLU A 42 2.51 20.98 12.37
CA GLU A 42 1.94 21.69 11.20
C GLU A 42 3.00 22.21 10.21
N TYR A 43 4.10 22.75 10.74
CA TYR A 43 5.06 23.52 9.93
C TYR A 43 6.38 22.79 9.67
N VAL A 44 6.68 21.72 10.42
CA VAL A 44 7.91 20.96 10.25
C VAL A 44 7.61 19.49 9.96
N ALA A 45 6.88 18.82 10.85
CA ALA A 45 6.76 17.36 10.77
C ALA A 45 5.87 16.88 9.59
N MET A 46 4.65 17.42 9.47
CA MET A 46 3.74 17.12 8.36
C MET A 46 4.32 17.54 7.01
N PRO A 47 4.89 18.76 6.86
CA PRO A 47 5.54 19.14 5.60
C PRO A 47 6.75 18.30 5.26
N ASN A 48 7.55 17.82 6.22
CA ASN A 48 8.67 16.94 5.92
C ASN A 48 8.20 15.53 5.50
N ALA A 49 7.18 14.99 6.17
CA ALA A 49 6.55 13.74 5.78
C ALA A 49 5.92 13.85 4.38
N ALA A 50 5.23 14.96 4.12
CA ALA A 50 4.67 15.26 2.83
C ALA A 50 5.72 15.62 1.80
N ALA A 51 6.82 16.30 2.10
CA ALA A 51 7.89 16.58 1.13
C ALA A 51 8.65 15.31 0.76
N THR A 52 8.65 14.30 1.64
CA THR A 52 9.08 12.95 1.30
C THR A 52 8.10 12.30 0.30
N ALA A 53 6.83 12.72 0.27
CA ALA A 53 5.77 12.18 -0.59
C ALA A 53 5.47 13.06 -1.84
N ALA A 54 5.01 14.29 -1.65
CA ALA A 54 4.84 15.38 -2.60
C ALA A 54 6.17 16.07 -2.89
N VAL A 55 6.95 15.45 -3.75
CA VAL A 55 8.15 16.07 -4.29
C VAL A 55 7.75 16.72 -5.65
N THR A 56 7.37 18.00 -5.63
CA THR A 56 7.08 18.82 -6.82
C THR A 56 8.24 19.79 -7.09
N GLY A 57 8.95 19.62 -8.21
CA GLY A 57 9.98 20.55 -8.65
C GLY A 57 9.80 20.92 -10.12
N PRO A 58 10.11 22.18 -10.52
CA PRO A 58 9.94 22.64 -11.89
C PRO A 58 11.07 22.13 -12.78
N SER A 59 10.87 20.97 -13.41
CA SER A 59 11.64 20.57 -14.60
C SER A 59 10.64 20.21 -15.70
N THR A 60 10.52 21.06 -16.71
CA THR A 60 9.44 21.03 -17.72
C THR A 60 9.43 19.76 -18.56
N GLU A 61 10.59 19.19 -18.89
CA GLU A 61 10.66 17.98 -19.73
C GLU A 61 10.38 16.69 -18.92
N SER A 62 10.96 16.57 -17.73
CA SER A 62 10.72 15.39 -16.87
C SER A 62 9.29 15.36 -16.33
N ALA A 63 8.67 16.51 -16.06
CA ALA A 63 7.29 16.56 -15.56
C ALA A 63 6.29 16.04 -16.61
N ALA A 64 6.44 16.46 -17.88
CA ALA A 64 5.59 15.97 -18.97
C ALA A 64 5.75 14.46 -19.20
N ALA A 65 6.98 13.93 -19.15
CA ALA A 65 7.22 12.49 -19.25
C ALA A 65 6.66 11.71 -18.05
N MET A 66 6.73 12.27 -16.84
CA MET A 66 6.16 11.66 -15.63
C MET A 66 4.64 11.64 -15.64
N ASP A 67 4.00 12.68 -16.16
CA ASP A 67 2.54 12.73 -16.35
C ASP A 67 2.09 11.77 -17.46
N LEU A 68 2.80 11.75 -18.60
CA LEU A 68 2.54 10.82 -19.69
C LEU A 68 2.65 9.35 -19.23
N LEU A 69 3.67 9.04 -18.44
CA LEU A 69 3.82 7.72 -17.85
C LEU A 69 2.87 7.52 -16.67
N GLY A 70 2.28 8.56 -16.09
CA GLY A 70 1.32 8.49 -14.98
C GLY A 70 1.95 8.30 -13.61
N PHE A 71 3.27 8.42 -13.46
CA PHE A 71 3.91 8.35 -12.14
C PHE A 71 3.48 9.51 -11.24
N ASP A 72 3.22 10.68 -11.82
CA ASP A 72 2.68 11.81 -11.07
C ASP A 72 1.28 11.50 -10.52
N GLN A 73 0.47 10.73 -11.24
CA GLN A 73 -0.85 10.31 -10.78
C GLN A 73 -0.74 9.32 -9.63
N ASP A 74 0.14 8.31 -9.73
CA ASP A 74 0.40 7.37 -8.64
C ASP A 74 0.88 8.10 -7.38
N MET A 75 1.76 9.08 -7.54
CA MET A 75 2.22 9.91 -6.44
C MET A 75 1.13 10.82 -5.89
N ARG A 76 0.29 11.44 -6.74
CA ARG A 76 -0.87 12.22 -6.27
C ARG A 76 -1.81 11.37 -5.44
N LEU A 77 -2.04 10.11 -5.81
CA LEU A 77 -2.86 9.18 -5.03
C LEU A 77 -2.23 8.86 -3.68
N GLN A 78 -0.93 8.59 -3.64
CA GLN A 78 -0.20 8.39 -2.38
C GLN A 78 -0.17 9.66 -1.52
N ASN A 79 0.00 10.83 -2.14
CA ASN A 79 0.00 12.13 -1.47
C ASN A 79 -1.36 12.47 -0.88
N ARG A 80 -2.46 11.89 -1.37
CA ARG A 80 -3.78 12.05 -0.73
C ARG A 80 -3.87 11.35 0.62
N LEU A 81 -2.97 10.42 0.93
CA LEU A 81 -2.86 9.81 2.25
C LEU A 81 -2.03 10.67 3.21
N VAL A 82 -1.31 11.68 2.71
CA VAL A 82 -0.40 12.52 3.51
C VAL A 82 -0.82 13.98 3.40
N MET A 83 -1.36 14.54 4.48
CA MET A 83 -1.64 15.97 4.52
C MET A 83 -0.36 16.76 4.80
N PRO A 84 0.10 17.65 3.90
CA PRO A 84 1.25 18.51 4.18
C PRO A 84 0.94 19.56 5.25
N HIS A 85 -0.30 20.05 5.28
CA HIS A 85 -0.79 21.06 6.21
C HIS A 85 -2.25 20.79 6.54
N THR A 86 -2.72 21.37 7.64
CA THR A 86 -4.14 21.32 7.97
C THR A 86 -4.94 22.41 7.25
N ASP A 87 -6.15 22.07 6.78
CA ASP A 87 -7.03 23.04 6.13
C ASP A 87 -7.56 24.07 7.14
N ARG A 88 -7.37 25.36 6.84
CA ARG A 88 -7.85 26.49 7.64
C ARG A 88 -9.37 26.48 7.82
N ARG A 89 -10.11 25.96 6.85
CA ARG A 89 -11.58 25.90 6.88
C ARG A 89 -12.09 25.03 8.04
N LEU A 90 -11.32 24.04 8.50
CA LEU A 90 -11.64 23.19 9.66
C LEU A 90 -11.69 23.96 11.00
N GLY A 91 -11.16 25.19 11.03
CA GLY A 91 -11.05 25.99 12.25
C GLY A 91 -10.04 25.43 13.25
N ILE A 92 -9.87 26.12 14.39
CA ILE A 92 -8.84 25.79 15.37
C ILE A 92 -9.00 24.36 15.89
N PHE A 93 -10.22 23.94 16.23
CA PHE A 93 -10.47 22.60 16.76
C PHE A 93 -10.18 21.49 15.74
N GLY A 94 -10.71 21.60 14.51
CA GLY A 94 -10.48 20.57 13.49
C GLY A 94 -9.00 20.44 13.13
N ARG A 95 -8.28 21.56 13.01
CA ARG A 95 -6.81 21.54 12.80
C ARG A 95 -6.06 20.89 13.96
N HIS A 96 -6.46 21.12 15.20
CA HIS A 96 -5.88 20.42 16.36
C HIS A 96 -6.14 18.92 16.33
N MET A 97 -7.33 18.49 15.93
CA MET A 97 -7.64 17.06 15.81
C MET A 97 -6.77 16.40 14.72
N VAL A 98 -6.64 17.01 13.54
CA VAL A 98 -5.80 16.46 12.46
C VAL A 98 -4.32 16.37 12.89
N ARG A 99 -3.78 17.40 13.53
CA ARG A 99 -2.39 17.37 14.06
C ARG A 99 -2.24 16.33 15.17
N SER A 100 -3.24 16.16 16.03
CA SER A 100 -3.26 15.11 17.06
C SER A 100 -3.27 13.71 16.45
N ALA A 101 -4.04 13.51 15.37
CA ALA A 101 -4.04 12.25 14.63
C ALA A 101 -2.66 11.95 14.04
N TRP A 102 -2.02 12.94 13.42
CA TRP A 102 -0.66 12.81 12.89
C TRP A 102 0.33 12.40 13.99
N MET A 103 0.32 13.09 15.12
CA MET A 103 1.18 12.79 16.27
C MET A 103 0.93 11.38 16.80
N ALA A 104 -0.34 10.97 16.94
CA ALA A 104 -0.69 9.63 17.42
C ALA A 104 -0.22 8.52 16.46
N GLU A 105 -0.31 8.75 15.14
CA GLU A 105 0.17 7.80 14.13
C GLU A 105 1.70 7.69 14.12
N HIS A 106 2.42 8.81 14.15
CA HIS A 106 3.87 8.84 13.89
C HIS A 106 4.72 8.75 15.17
N TRP A 107 4.23 9.31 16.29
CA TRP A 107 4.91 9.27 17.58
C TRP A 107 4.33 8.21 18.52
N GLY A 108 3.26 7.53 18.09
CA GLY A 108 2.56 6.54 18.88
C GLY A 108 1.68 7.17 19.96
N GLY A 109 1.11 6.32 20.80
CA GLY A 109 0.09 6.74 21.74
C GLY A 109 0.56 7.43 23.04
N GLY A 110 1.86 7.73 23.13
CA GLY A 110 2.49 8.08 24.40
C GLY A 110 2.52 6.92 25.40
N ILE A 111 3.29 7.07 26.47
CA ILE A 111 3.34 6.09 27.57
C ILE A 111 2.09 6.30 28.43
N THR A 112 1.19 5.32 28.47
CA THR A 112 0.10 5.34 29.45
C THR A 112 0.69 5.22 30.87
N PRO A 113 0.35 6.12 31.81
CA PRO A 113 0.95 6.13 33.15
C PRO A 113 0.80 4.81 33.91
N SER A 114 -0.22 4.02 33.58
CA SER A 114 -0.48 2.69 34.16
C SER A 114 0.65 1.69 33.94
N VAL A 115 1.47 1.86 32.89
CA VAL A 115 2.57 0.93 32.60
C VAL A 115 3.85 1.27 33.37
N VAL A 116 4.01 2.52 33.79
CA VAL A 116 5.19 2.96 34.59
C VAL A 116 5.18 2.35 36.00
N PHE A 117 4.03 1.85 36.48
CA PHE A 117 3.88 1.28 37.83
C PHE A 117 3.51 -0.22 37.86
N GLY A 118 3.45 -0.92 36.71
CA GLY A 118 3.05 -2.33 36.62
C GLY A 118 4.19 -3.30 36.26
N ARG A 119 4.45 -4.31 37.10
CA ARG A 119 5.54 -5.31 36.97
C ARG A 119 5.35 -6.41 35.89
N HIS A 120 4.46 -6.25 34.91
CA HIS A 120 4.21 -7.30 33.91
C HIS A 120 4.94 -7.00 32.60
N GLN A 121 5.87 -7.89 32.24
CA GLN A 121 6.66 -7.85 31.02
C GLN A 121 5.81 -8.33 29.83
N VAL A 122 4.81 -7.55 29.45
CA VAL A 122 4.08 -7.74 28.19
C VAL A 122 4.97 -7.24 27.06
N ASP A 123 4.91 -7.86 25.88
CA ASP A 123 5.59 -7.38 24.67
C ASP A 123 5.06 -5.97 24.30
N MET A 124 5.77 -4.97 24.82
CA MET A 124 5.39 -3.56 24.73
C MET A 124 5.32 -3.10 23.27
N SER A 125 6.13 -3.67 22.39
CA SER A 125 6.25 -3.21 21.00
C SER A 125 4.91 -3.29 20.26
N LYS A 126 4.23 -4.43 20.32
CA LYS A 126 2.93 -4.66 19.64
C LYS A 126 1.77 -3.92 20.29
N MET A 127 1.85 -3.63 21.59
CA MET A 127 0.81 -2.89 22.30
C MET A 127 0.87 -1.39 22.00
N HIS A 128 2.08 -0.82 21.87
CA HIS A 128 2.27 0.61 21.57
C HIS A 128 1.86 0.96 20.15
N GLU A 129 2.19 0.09 19.19
CA GLU A 129 1.88 0.32 17.77
C GLU A 129 0.36 0.43 17.54
N ASN A 130 -0.41 -0.48 18.13
CA ASN A 130 -1.88 -0.46 18.02
C ASN A 130 -2.54 0.70 18.78
N GLN A 131 -1.94 1.17 19.88
CA GLN A 131 -2.51 2.27 20.64
C GLN A 131 -2.43 3.61 19.90
N GLY A 132 -1.31 3.86 19.20
CA GLY A 132 -1.14 5.06 18.38
C GLY A 132 -2.22 5.16 17.29
N TRP A 133 -2.42 4.08 16.54
CA TRP A 133 -3.44 4.03 15.47
C TRP A 133 -4.88 4.19 15.99
N ARG A 134 -5.22 3.59 17.12
CA ARG A 134 -6.57 3.78 17.72
C ARG A 134 -6.83 5.22 18.15
N MET A 135 -5.83 5.91 18.67
CA MET A 135 -5.99 7.33 18.99
C MET A 135 -6.03 8.19 17.73
N ALA A 136 -5.23 7.87 16.71
CA ALA A 136 -5.31 8.51 15.41
C ALA A 136 -6.72 8.38 14.82
N GLU A 137 -7.32 7.19 14.86
CA GLU A 137 -8.71 6.95 14.47
C GLU A 137 -9.69 7.86 15.21
N GLN A 138 -9.60 7.96 16.54
CA GLN A 138 -10.50 8.83 17.34
C GLN A 138 -10.35 10.32 16.99
N PHE A 139 -9.12 10.78 16.78
CA PHE A 139 -8.86 12.15 16.36
C PHE A 139 -9.37 12.42 14.93
N LEU A 140 -9.20 11.49 14.00
CA LEU A 140 -9.71 11.61 12.63
C LEU A 140 -11.24 11.62 12.59
N LEU A 141 -11.91 10.77 13.38
CA LEU A 141 -13.36 10.82 13.53
C LEU A 141 -13.85 12.17 14.06
N SER A 142 -13.14 12.72 15.05
CA SER A 142 -13.44 14.06 15.59
C SER A 142 -13.20 15.16 14.54
N ALA A 143 -12.14 15.04 13.74
CA ALA A 143 -11.85 15.96 12.64
C ALA A 143 -12.93 15.92 11.55
N LEU A 144 -13.37 14.72 11.13
CA LEU A 144 -14.45 14.53 10.16
C LEU A 144 -15.78 15.11 10.68
N HIS A 145 -16.11 14.93 11.95
CA HIS A 145 -17.30 15.54 12.56
C HIS A 145 -17.26 17.08 12.52
N VAL A 146 -16.08 17.67 12.76
CA VAL A 146 -15.89 19.13 12.62
C VAL A 146 -15.98 19.56 11.15
N ALA A 147 -15.43 18.76 10.24
CA ALA A 147 -15.46 19.00 8.80
C ALA A 147 -16.90 18.99 8.26
N ASP A 148 -17.69 17.98 8.64
CA ASP A 148 -19.10 17.84 8.25
C ASP A 148 -19.96 19.02 8.72
N LYS A 149 -19.83 19.44 9.98
CA LYS A 149 -20.47 20.66 10.50
C LYS A 149 -20.15 21.93 9.71
N ARG A 150 -19.03 21.92 8.97
CA ARG A 150 -18.54 23.01 8.13
C ARG A 150 -18.77 22.75 6.64
N ARG A 151 -19.56 21.73 6.29
CA ARG A 151 -19.87 21.31 4.92
C ARG A 151 -18.64 20.87 4.12
N ILE A 152 -17.64 20.33 4.80
CA ILE A 152 -16.47 19.67 4.22
C ILE A 152 -16.64 18.18 4.45
N ALA A 153 -17.47 17.55 3.61
CA ALA A 153 -17.76 16.12 3.72
C ALA A 153 -17.82 15.49 2.33
N VAL A 154 -17.45 14.21 2.26
CA VAL A 154 -17.77 13.37 1.09
C VAL A 154 -19.24 12.98 1.22
N PRO A 155 -20.08 13.21 0.20
CA PRO A 155 -21.48 12.82 0.26
C PRO A 155 -21.61 11.30 0.30
N ASP A 156 -22.60 10.78 1.04
CA ASP A 156 -22.82 9.34 1.17
C ASP A 156 -23.37 8.70 -0.13
N LEU A 157 -24.00 9.51 -0.99
CA LEU A 157 -24.51 9.09 -2.29
C LEU A 157 -23.90 9.96 -3.38
N ALA A 158 -23.67 9.36 -4.56
CA ALA A 158 -23.25 10.07 -5.75
C ALA A 158 -24.24 11.22 -6.03
N GLN A 159 -23.79 12.46 -5.89
CA GLN A 159 -24.57 13.61 -6.31
C GLN A 159 -24.55 13.63 -7.84
N ILE A 160 -25.74 13.71 -8.43
CA ILE A 160 -25.92 13.85 -9.88
C ILE A 160 -25.34 15.20 -10.34
N ASP A 161 -25.29 16.18 -9.43
CA ASP A 161 -24.73 17.50 -9.68
C ASP A 161 -23.20 17.48 -9.53
N SER A 162 -22.52 17.84 -10.62
CA SER A 162 -21.09 17.72 -10.89
C SER A 162 -20.16 18.62 -10.05
N ALA A 163 -20.52 18.93 -8.80
CA ALA A 163 -19.64 19.70 -7.94
C ALA A 163 -18.35 18.90 -7.65
N PRO A 164 -17.16 19.50 -7.78
CA PRO A 164 -15.93 18.80 -7.42
C PRO A 164 -15.96 18.47 -5.93
N LEU A 165 -15.62 17.22 -5.60
CA LEU A 165 -15.49 16.79 -4.21
C LEU A 165 -14.43 17.60 -3.49
N ASP A 166 -14.69 17.91 -2.23
CA ASP A 166 -13.74 18.66 -1.41
C ASP A 166 -12.48 17.81 -1.17
N PRO A 167 -11.28 18.28 -1.58
CA PRO A 167 -10.06 17.50 -1.46
C PRO A 167 -9.70 17.21 0.00
N THR A 168 -10.04 18.09 0.94
CA THR A 168 -9.79 17.86 2.37
C THR A 168 -10.68 16.76 2.92
N ALA A 169 -11.95 16.71 2.49
CA ALA A 169 -12.85 15.65 2.89
C ALA A 169 -12.36 14.28 2.37
N ILE A 170 -11.95 14.20 1.10
CA ILE A 170 -11.37 12.99 0.51
C ILE A 170 -10.13 12.54 1.29
N GLN A 171 -9.20 13.46 1.58
CA GLN A 171 -7.96 13.12 2.29
C GLN A 171 -8.23 12.63 3.73
N LEU A 172 -9.17 13.24 4.46
CA LEU A 172 -9.53 12.80 5.81
C LEU A 172 -10.14 11.38 5.80
N GLU A 173 -11.05 11.11 4.86
CA GLU A 173 -11.70 9.80 4.72
C GLU A 173 -10.68 8.71 4.31
N LEU A 174 -9.81 9.01 3.33
CA LEU A 174 -8.75 8.10 2.91
C LEU A 174 -7.76 7.79 4.04
N TRP A 175 -7.36 8.81 4.79
CA TRP A 175 -6.45 8.63 5.93
C TRP A 175 -7.09 7.81 7.04
N LEU A 176 -8.37 8.06 7.36
CA LEU A 176 -9.11 7.24 8.33
C LEU A 176 -9.23 5.79 7.87
N ALA A 177 -9.50 5.54 6.59
CA ALA A 177 -9.55 4.20 6.02
C ALA A 177 -8.18 3.50 6.12
N ASP A 178 -7.08 4.19 5.79
CA ASP A 178 -5.73 3.63 5.90
C ASP A 178 -5.33 3.30 7.35
N VAL A 179 -5.63 4.19 8.31
CA VAL A 179 -5.42 3.92 9.75
C VAL A 179 -6.20 2.68 10.18
N ARG A 180 -7.45 2.53 9.72
CA ARG A 180 -8.29 1.37 10.02
C ARG A 180 -7.79 0.07 9.39
N GLU A 181 -7.23 0.13 8.19
CA GLU A 181 -6.53 -1.02 7.59
C GLU A 181 -5.35 -1.45 8.46
N ARG A 182 -4.54 -0.50 8.95
CA ARG A 182 -3.37 -0.78 9.80
C ARG A 182 -3.75 -1.34 11.17
N ILE A 183 -4.86 -0.88 11.76
CA ILE A 183 -5.41 -1.46 13.00
C ILE A 183 -5.73 -2.96 12.81
N GLY A 184 -6.16 -3.36 11.60
CA GLY A 184 -6.26 -4.77 11.21
C GLY A 184 -7.34 -5.59 11.92
N THR A 185 -8.15 -5.00 12.81
CA THR A 185 -9.29 -5.71 13.39
C THR A 185 -10.40 -5.87 12.36
N ARG A 186 -11.18 -6.96 12.45
CA ARG A 186 -12.30 -7.20 11.53
C ARG A 186 -13.29 -6.04 11.48
N ALA A 187 -13.56 -5.40 12.62
CA ALA A 187 -14.45 -4.23 12.69
C ALA A 187 -13.83 -3.00 11.98
N SER A 188 -12.55 -2.69 12.26
CA SER A 188 -11.85 -1.59 11.59
C SER A 188 -11.75 -1.82 10.09
N GLN A 189 -11.46 -3.05 9.65
CA GLN A 189 -11.48 -3.41 8.23
C GLN A 189 -12.86 -3.20 7.61
N HIS A 190 -13.94 -3.65 8.24
CA HIS A 190 -15.29 -3.39 7.73
C HIS A 190 -15.56 -1.88 7.56
N PHE A 191 -15.21 -1.06 8.55
CA PHE A 191 -15.39 0.39 8.46
C PHE A 191 -14.48 1.08 7.44
N ALA A 192 -13.29 0.55 7.19
CA ALA A 192 -12.45 1.00 6.09
C ALA A 192 -13.09 0.66 4.73
N SER A 193 -13.67 -0.53 4.57
CA SER A 193 -14.42 -0.89 3.35
C SER A 193 -15.55 0.09 3.09
N LEU A 194 -16.37 0.41 4.09
CA LEU A 194 -17.46 1.38 3.94
C LEU A 194 -16.95 2.77 3.53
N ALA A 195 -15.82 3.23 4.09
CA ALA A 195 -15.22 4.50 3.71
C ALA A 195 -14.72 4.51 2.26
N TYR A 196 -14.13 3.41 1.81
CA TYR A 196 -13.73 3.26 0.41
C TYR A 196 -14.91 3.12 -0.55
N GLU A 197 -15.97 2.38 -0.20
CA GLU A 197 -17.19 2.31 -1.01
C GLU A 197 -17.81 3.69 -1.19
N LYS A 198 -17.93 4.45 -0.10
CA LYS A 198 -18.37 5.85 -0.12
C LYS A 198 -17.53 6.71 -1.07
N LEU A 199 -16.20 6.58 -1.02
CA LEU A 199 -15.29 7.30 -1.93
C LEU A 199 -15.41 6.83 -3.38
N TYR A 200 -15.63 5.54 -3.62
CA TYR A 200 -15.82 4.99 -4.96
C TYR A 200 -17.08 5.56 -5.63
N ASP A 201 -18.18 5.57 -4.89
CA ASP A 201 -19.46 6.08 -5.37
C ASP A 201 -19.40 7.59 -5.61
N ALA A 202 -18.82 8.34 -4.66
CA ALA A 202 -18.66 9.78 -4.78
C ALA A 202 -17.74 10.17 -5.97
N THR A 203 -16.69 9.40 -6.26
CA THR A 203 -15.76 9.70 -7.35
C THR A 203 -16.27 9.31 -8.74
N GLY A 204 -17.26 8.42 -8.83
CA GLY A 204 -17.88 8.03 -10.10
C GLY A 204 -18.51 9.20 -10.87
N GLY A 205 -19.03 10.21 -10.15
CA GLY A 205 -19.63 11.41 -10.75
C GLY A 205 -18.64 12.54 -11.09
N THR A 206 -17.45 12.57 -10.47
CA THR A 206 -16.51 13.71 -10.60
C THR A 206 -15.48 13.56 -11.71
N GLY A 207 -15.37 12.37 -12.30
CA GLY A 207 -14.40 12.08 -13.35
C GLY A 207 -12.98 11.82 -12.85
N ASP A 208 -12.75 11.71 -11.54
CA ASP A 208 -11.45 11.34 -10.96
C ASP A 208 -11.20 9.83 -11.07
N ARG A 209 -11.04 9.36 -12.31
CA ARG A 209 -10.85 7.94 -12.65
C ARG A 209 -9.64 7.31 -11.95
N PRO A 210 -8.46 7.97 -11.81
CA PRO A 210 -7.33 7.38 -11.11
C PRO A 210 -7.67 7.04 -9.66
N LEU A 211 -8.36 7.93 -8.93
CA LEU A 211 -8.79 7.64 -7.56
C LEU A 211 -9.82 6.50 -7.55
N GLN A 212 -10.80 6.53 -8.45
CA GLN A 212 -11.82 5.49 -8.52
C GLN A 212 -11.22 4.09 -8.77
N ILE A 213 -10.25 3.98 -9.69
CA ILE A 213 -9.52 2.74 -9.96
C ILE A 213 -8.76 2.27 -8.71
N TRP A 214 -8.03 3.17 -8.07
CA TRP A 214 -7.25 2.85 -6.88
C TRP A 214 -8.14 2.39 -5.70
N VAL A 215 -9.26 3.07 -5.46
CA VAL A 215 -10.23 2.70 -4.43
C VAL A 215 -10.84 1.33 -4.72
N ALA A 216 -11.20 1.03 -5.97
CA ALA A 216 -11.70 -0.29 -6.36
C ALA A 216 -10.65 -1.40 -6.15
N GLN A 217 -9.38 -1.14 -6.46
CA GLN A 217 -8.29 -2.09 -6.18
C GLN A 217 -8.13 -2.34 -4.67
N ARG A 218 -8.20 -1.29 -3.85
CA ARG A 218 -8.15 -1.39 -2.38
C ARG A 218 -9.34 -2.20 -1.84
N LEU A 219 -10.56 -1.92 -2.30
CA LEU A 219 -11.76 -2.69 -1.94
C LEU A 219 -11.64 -4.16 -2.31
N GLY A 220 -11.10 -4.46 -3.49
CA GLY A 220 -10.83 -5.84 -3.91
C GLY A 220 -9.91 -6.57 -2.93
N LEU A 221 -8.76 -5.97 -2.61
CA LEU A 221 -7.82 -6.54 -1.64
C LEU A 221 -8.46 -6.72 -0.25
N GLN A 222 -9.26 -5.76 0.19
CA GLN A 222 -9.87 -5.77 1.51
C GLN A 222 -11.00 -6.81 1.64
N CYS A 223 -11.86 -6.94 0.63
CA CYS A 223 -12.87 -7.99 0.58
C CYS A 223 -12.20 -9.37 0.64
N GLY A 224 -11.08 -9.55 -0.08
CA GLY A 224 -10.27 -10.76 -0.04
C GLY A 224 -9.73 -11.08 1.35
N GLN A 225 -9.18 -10.07 2.05
CA GLN A 225 -8.71 -10.23 3.43
C GLN A 225 -9.83 -10.63 4.41
N GLN A 226 -11.07 -10.20 4.15
CA GLN A 226 -12.24 -10.57 4.94
C GLN A 226 -12.81 -11.95 4.57
N GLY A 227 -12.30 -12.58 3.51
CA GLY A 227 -12.75 -13.87 2.97
C GLY A 227 -13.90 -13.77 1.96
N HIS A 228 -14.31 -12.56 1.57
CA HIS A 228 -15.35 -12.31 0.57
C HIS A 228 -14.74 -12.28 -0.83
N VAL A 229 -14.32 -13.45 -1.34
CA VAL A 229 -13.51 -13.51 -2.57
C VAL A 229 -14.31 -13.16 -3.83
N ASP A 230 -15.59 -13.50 -3.90
CA ASP A 230 -16.42 -13.16 -5.07
C ASP A 230 -16.61 -11.64 -5.20
N ASP A 231 -16.88 -10.97 -4.07
CA ASP A 231 -16.96 -9.50 -4.01
C ASP A 231 -15.62 -8.87 -4.34
N ALA A 232 -14.52 -9.46 -3.85
CA ALA A 232 -13.17 -9.02 -4.18
C ALA A 232 -12.92 -9.03 -5.70
N MET A 233 -13.24 -10.14 -6.37
CA MET A 233 -13.10 -10.27 -7.82
C MET A 233 -14.01 -9.30 -8.57
N ALA A 234 -15.24 -9.06 -8.10
CA ALA A 234 -16.13 -8.07 -8.69
C ALA A 234 -15.57 -6.64 -8.62
N TRP A 235 -14.94 -6.26 -7.50
CA TRP A 235 -14.25 -4.98 -7.34
C TRP A 235 -13.03 -4.85 -8.25
N LEU A 236 -12.23 -5.91 -8.37
CA LEU A 236 -11.09 -5.94 -9.30
C LEU A 236 -11.55 -5.83 -10.77
N ASP A 237 -12.65 -6.46 -11.14
CA ASP A 237 -13.25 -6.30 -12.47
C ASP A 237 -13.74 -4.86 -12.73
N ARG A 238 -14.30 -4.18 -11.72
CA ARG A 238 -14.65 -2.75 -11.83
C ARG A 238 -13.40 -1.88 -12.06
N ALA A 239 -12.30 -2.17 -11.37
CA ALA A 239 -11.02 -1.50 -11.60
C ALA A 239 -10.52 -1.73 -13.03
N MET A 240 -10.54 -2.98 -13.53
CA MET A 240 -10.14 -3.33 -14.90
C MET A 240 -11.00 -2.66 -15.97
N LYS A 241 -12.32 -2.63 -15.77
CA LYS A 241 -13.25 -1.96 -16.71
C LYS A 241 -12.97 -0.47 -16.79
N SER A 242 -12.59 0.14 -15.67
CA SER A 242 -12.27 1.56 -15.58
C SER A 242 -10.90 1.91 -16.17
N SER A 243 -9.91 1.02 -16.03
CA SER A 243 -8.54 1.26 -16.53
C SER A 243 -8.29 0.79 -17.96
N ALA A 244 -8.90 -0.33 -18.36
CA ALA A 244 -8.56 -1.07 -19.59
C ALA A 244 -9.80 -1.51 -20.40
N HIS A 245 -11.00 -1.13 -19.98
CA HIS A 245 -12.27 -1.49 -20.64
C HIS A 245 -12.45 -3.00 -20.86
N THR A 246 -11.97 -3.80 -19.92
CA THR A 246 -11.97 -5.26 -19.98
C THR A 246 -12.19 -5.86 -18.58
N THR A 247 -12.45 -7.15 -18.48
CA THR A 247 -12.47 -7.87 -17.20
C THR A 247 -11.08 -8.41 -16.84
N THR A 248 -10.90 -8.84 -15.60
CA THR A 248 -9.67 -9.54 -15.17
C THR A 248 -9.44 -10.82 -15.97
N ALA A 249 -10.50 -11.61 -16.20
CA ALA A 249 -10.44 -12.85 -16.97
C ALA A 249 -10.10 -12.60 -18.45
N ASP A 250 -10.76 -11.64 -19.10
CA ASP A 250 -10.52 -11.32 -20.51
C ASP A 250 -9.09 -10.78 -20.73
N ALA A 251 -8.60 -9.93 -19.83
CA ALA A 251 -7.23 -9.43 -19.87
C ALA A 251 -6.20 -10.56 -19.71
N ARG A 252 -6.44 -11.48 -18.75
CA ARG A 252 -5.60 -12.66 -18.55
C ARG A 252 -5.55 -13.49 -19.83
N ASP A 253 -6.70 -13.82 -20.40
CA ASP A 253 -6.79 -14.70 -21.57
C ASP A 253 -6.14 -14.05 -22.81
N ALA A 254 -6.32 -12.74 -23.02
CA ALA A 254 -5.66 -11.99 -24.07
C ALA A 254 -4.12 -11.99 -23.92
N LEU A 255 -3.61 -11.78 -22.70
CA LEU A 255 -2.17 -11.77 -22.43
C LEU A 255 -1.54 -13.16 -22.57
N LEU A 256 -2.24 -14.23 -22.16
CA LEU A 256 -1.80 -15.60 -22.36
C LEU A 256 -1.80 -15.99 -23.85
N ALA A 257 -2.74 -15.46 -24.63
CA ALA A 257 -2.75 -15.56 -26.08
C ALA A 257 -1.70 -14.66 -26.77
N GLN A 258 -0.82 -14.00 -26.00
CA GLN A 258 0.23 -13.09 -26.50
C GLN A 258 -0.32 -11.92 -27.32
N LYS A 259 -1.54 -11.49 -27.03
CA LYS A 259 -2.13 -10.30 -27.65
C LYS A 259 -1.58 -9.06 -26.94
N ASP A 260 -1.11 -8.09 -27.73
CA ASP A 260 -0.73 -6.79 -27.20
C ASP A 260 -1.97 -6.01 -26.77
N LEU A 261 -2.02 -5.66 -25.49
CA LEU A 261 -3.02 -4.75 -24.96
C LEU A 261 -2.55 -3.32 -25.24
N ALA A 262 -3.27 -2.59 -26.09
CA ALA A 262 -2.99 -1.19 -26.42
C ALA A 262 -3.39 -0.26 -25.24
N LEU A 263 -2.67 -0.40 -24.13
CA LEU A 263 -2.92 0.31 -22.88
C LEU A 263 -1.98 1.51 -22.73
N SER A 264 -2.48 2.59 -22.14
CA SER A 264 -1.62 3.69 -21.68
C SER A 264 -0.71 3.21 -20.53
N PRO A 265 0.44 3.87 -20.29
CA PRO A 265 1.36 3.46 -19.23
C PRO A 265 0.73 3.34 -17.83
N ILE A 266 -0.19 4.25 -17.49
CA ILE A 266 -0.93 4.19 -16.23
C ILE A 266 -1.93 3.03 -16.21
N ALA A 267 -2.63 2.78 -17.31
CA ALA A 267 -3.54 1.65 -17.45
C ALA A 267 -2.77 0.33 -17.33
N GLN A 268 -1.54 0.24 -17.86
CA GLN A 268 -0.67 -0.93 -17.70
C GLN A 268 -0.32 -1.18 -16.23
N ARG A 269 0.12 -0.15 -15.48
CA ARG A 269 0.44 -0.32 -14.06
C ARG A 269 -0.76 -0.70 -13.21
N SER A 270 -1.91 -0.08 -13.50
CA SER A 270 -3.18 -0.40 -12.85
C SER A 270 -3.60 -1.84 -13.14
N THR A 271 -3.60 -2.23 -14.42
CA THR A 271 -3.92 -3.60 -14.88
C THR A 271 -3.00 -4.63 -14.24
N LEU A 272 -1.69 -4.37 -14.20
CA LEU A 272 -0.71 -5.24 -13.56
C LEU A 272 -1.03 -5.42 -12.07
N THR A 273 -1.28 -4.33 -11.35
CA THR A 273 -1.61 -4.38 -9.91
C THR A 273 -2.91 -5.13 -9.66
N THR A 274 -3.92 -4.94 -10.52
CA THR A 274 -5.20 -5.66 -10.43
C THR A 274 -5.04 -7.16 -10.70
N LEU A 275 -4.24 -7.56 -11.69
CA LEU A 275 -3.94 -8.97 -11.95
C LEU A 275 -3.14 -9.61 -10.80
N GLN A 276 -2.21 -8.87 -10.19
CA GLN A 276 -1.51 -9.34 -8.98
C GLN A 276 -2.49 -9.61 -7.83
N ALA A 277 -3.43 -8.68 -7.58
CA ALA A 277 -4.47 -8.87 -6.58
C ALA A 277 -5.37 -10.07 -6.90
N ALA A 278 -5.79 -10.24 -8.16
CA ALA A 278 -6.62 -11.37 -8.58
C ALA A 278 -5.90 -12.72 -8.41
N ALA A 279 -4.60 -12.78 -8.70
CA ALA A 279 -3.81 -13.97 -8.43
C ALA A 279 -3.77 -14.33 -6.93
N MET A 280 -3.65 -13.32 -6.05
CA MET A 280 -3.73 -13.54 -4.60
C MET A 280 -5.11 -14.07 -4.18
N MET A 281 -6.20 -13.57 -4.79
CA MET A 281 -7.56 -14.04 -4.51
C MET A 281 -7.72 -15.53 -4.86
N HIS A 282 -7.18 -15.96 -6.01
CA HIS A 282 -7.18 -17.38 -6.37
C HIS A 282 -6.37 -18.24 -5.39
N VAL A 283 -5.23 -17.76 -4.89
CA VAL A 283 -4.48 -18.47 -3.84
C VAL A 283 -5.30 -18.58 -2.55
N GLN A 284 -6.02 -17.53 -2.16
CA GLN A 284 -6.90 -17.57 -0.99
C GLN A 284 -8.05 -18.55 -1.17
N GLN A 285 -8.69 -18.60 -2.34
CA GLN A 285 -9.73 -19.59 -2.65
C GLN A 285 -9.19 -21.02 -2.53
N ALA A 286 -7.97 -21.27 -3.01
CA ALA A 286 -7.34 -22.59 -2.88
C ALA A 286 -7.13 -23.02 -1.41
N GLN A 287 -6.91 -22.06 -0.51
CA GLN A 287 -6.79 -22.32 0.92
C GLN A 287 -8.15 -22.58 1.59
N GLN A 288 -9.20 -21.91 1.14
CA GLN A 288 -10.57 -22.06 1.67
C GLN A 288 -11.26 -23.33 1.17
N SER A 289 -10.95 -23.77 -0.05
CA SER A 289 -11.57 -24.92 -0.72
C SER A 289 -10.52 -25.97 -1.12
N PRO A 290 -10.07 -26.84 -0.19
CA PRO A 290 -9.03 -27.84 -0.45
C PRO A 290 -9.34 -28.79 -1.61
N ASP A 291 -10.63 -29.10 -1.83
CA ASP A 291 -11.09 -30.00 -2.90
C ASP A 291 -10.91 -29.38 -4.30
N GLU A 292 -10.97 -28.05 -4.38
CA GLU A 292 -10.79 -27.27 -5.62
C GLU A 292 -9.43 -26.57 -5.68
N ALA A 293 -8.55 -26.84 -4.71
CA ALA A 293 -7.28 -26.14 -4.55
C ALA A 293 -6.42 -26.17 -5.82
N THR A 294 -6.37 -27.31 -6.52
CA THR A 294 -5.64 -27.41 -7.79
C THR A 294 -6.20 -26.48 -8.87
N SER A 295 -7.53 -26.38 -9.00
CA SER A 295 -8.17 -25.50 -9.98
C SER A 295 -7.88 -24.03 -9.69
N HIS A 296 -8.01 -23.63 -8.42
CA HIS A 296 -7.71 -22.28 -7.97
C HIS A 296 -6.22 -21.93 -8.10
N LEU A 297 -5.30 -22.83 -7.73
CA LEU A 297 -3.87 -22.63 -7.91
C LEU A 297 -3.46 -22.55 -9.39
N THR A 298 -4.10 -23.32 -10.27
CA THR A 298 -3.90 -23.19 -11.72
C THR A 298 -4.39 -21.84 -12.24
N SER A 299 -5.53 -21.36 -11.75
CA SER A 299 -6.04 -20.01 -12.07
C SER A 299 -5.09 -18.92 -11.58
N ALA A 300 -4.55 -19.05 -10.36
CA ALA A 300 -3.54 -18.15 -9.80
C ALA A 300 -2.28 -18.12 -10.69
N TRP A 301 -1.77 -19.29 -11.06
CA TRP A 301 -0.60 -19.43 -11.93
C TRP A 301 -0.81 -18.76 -13.29
N GLN A 302 -1.96 -18.98 -13.93
CA GLN A 302 -2.31 -18.35 -15.20
C GLN A 302 -2.37 -16.83 -15.10
N THR A 303 -3.00 -16.31 -14.04
CA THR A 303 -3.08 -14.86 -13.79
C THR A 303 -1.70 -14.25 -13.50
N GLN A 304 -0.83 -14.95 -12.77
CA GLN A 304 0.56 -14.54 -12.56
C GLN A 304 1.37 -14.54 -13.87
N LEU A 305 1.18 -15.55 -14.73
CA LEU A 305 1.85 -15.59 -16.03
C LEU A 305 1.38 -14.45 -16.95
N ALA A 306 0.08 -14.15 -16.97
CA ALA A 306 -0.46 -12.98 -17.66
C ALA A 306 0.13 -11.67 -17.12
N THR A 307 0.25 -11.53 -15.81
CA THR A 307 0.91 -10.40 -15.15
C THR A 307 2.35 -10.23 -15.63
N TRP A 308 3.10 -11.35 -15.68
CA TRP A 308 4.49 -11.35 -16.16
C TRP A 308 4.59 -10.93 -17.64
N ARG A 309 3.68 -11.41 -18.50
CA ARG A 309 3.60 -11.03 -19.92
C ARG A 309 3.30 -9.56 -20.12
N LEU A 310 2.39 -8.99 -19.34
CA LEU A 310 2.12 -7.55 -19.39
C LEU A 310 3.38 -6.75 -19.02
N ALA A 311 4.08 -7.13 -17.96
CA ALA A 311 5.34 -6.48 -17.58
C ALA A 311 6.43 -6.61 -18.67
N GLU A 312 6.46 -7.72 -19.41
CA GLU A 312 7.34 -7.91 -20.58
C GLU A 312 6.98 -6.95 -21.73
N GLN A 313 5.69 -6.79 -22.05
CA GLN A 313 5.22 -5.83 -23.05
C GLN A 313 5.61 -4.39 -22.67
N MET A 314 5.47 -4.02 -21.40
CA MET A 314 5.87 -2.70 -20.89
C MET A 314 7.37 -2.43 -21.13
N GLN A 315 8.24 -3.41 -20.85
CA GLN A 315 9.68 -3.28 -21.09
C GLN A 315 10.00 -3.10 -22.57
N LYS A 316 9.37 -3.89 -23.46
CA LYS A 316 9.57 -3.79 -24.91
C LYS A 316 9.19 -2.41 -25.43
N GLN A 317 8.05 -1.88 -24.99
CA GLN A 317 7.59 -0.54 -25.37
C GLN A 317 8.53 0.56 -24.88
N THR A 318 9.03 0.47 -23.64
CA THR A 318 10.00 1.45 -23.11
C THR A 318 11.36 1.40 -23.80
N THR A 319 11.77 0.25 -24.33
CA THR A 319 13.06 0.11 -25.05
C THR A 319 12.99 0.73 -26.45
N ALA A 320 11.80 0.75 -27.06
CA ALA A 320 11.58 1.41 -28.35
C ALA A 320 11.46 2.95 -28.23
N ALA A 321 11.00 3.45 -27.08
CA ALA A 321 10.96 4.87 -26.78
C ALA A 321 12.36 5.42 -26.47
N THR A 322 12.62 6.69 -26.82
CA THR A 322 13.92 7.36 -26.78
C THR A 322 14.67 7.12 -25.45
N THR A 323 15.87 6.52 -25.55
CA THR A 323 16.67 6.00 -24.42
C THR A 323 17.13 7.04 -23.38
N ASN A 324 16.92 8.33 -23.63
CA ASN A 324 17.52 9.41 -22.86
C ASN A 324 16.62 9.96 -21.74
N SER A 325 15.35 9.55 -21.67
CA SER A 325 14.44 10.03 -20.61
C SER A 325 14.53 9.16 -19.35
N SER A 326 14.89 9.76 -18.21
CA SER A 326 14.92 9.08 -16.90
C SER A 326 13.57 8.48 -16.51
N ALA A 327 12.45 9.08 -16.94
CA ALA A 327 11.12 8.57 -16.62
C ALA A 327 10.82 7.23 -17.33
N TYR A 328 11.21 7.09 -18.61
CA TYR A 328 11.09 5.83 -19.35
C TYR A 328 12.03 4.76 -18.80
N GLN A 329 13.25 5.13 -18.42
CA GLN A 329 14.17 4.22 -17.74
C GLN A 329 13.59 3.73 -16.41
N LEU A 330 12.95 4.61 -15.64
CA LEU A 330 12.30 4.25 -14.38
C LEU A 330 11.08 3.34 -14.60
N GLN A 331 10.28 3.57 -15.64
CA GLN A 331 9.19 2.67 -16.05
C GLN A 331 9.72 1.28 -16.43
N GLN A 332 10.83 1.22 -17.16
CA GLN A 332 11.48 -0.05 -17.51
C GLN A 332 11.92 -0.79 -16.23
N LEU A 333 12.57 -0.10 -15.29
CA LEU A 333 13.01 -0.66 -14.01
C LEU A 333 11.83 -1.09 -13.13
N TRP A 334 10.74 -0.33 -13.13
CA TRP A 334 9.50 -0.68 -12.43
C TRP A 334 8.91 -1.99 -12.98
N ALA A 335 8.80 -2.11 -14.31
CA ALA A 335 8.29 -3.33 -14.95
C ALA A 335 9.21 -4.52 -14.69
N GLN A 336 10.53 -4.30 -14.69
CA GLN A 336 11.54 -5.30 -14.34
C GLN A 336 11.42 -5.78 -12.88
N GLN A 337 11.21 -4.85 -11.95
CA GLN A 337 10.98 -5.19 -10.56
C GLN A 337 9.69 -6.00 -10.38
N LYS A 338 8.62 -5.64 -11.10
CA LYS A 338 7.35 -6.39 -11.07
C LYS A 338 7.45 -7.78 -11.69
N GLN A 339 8.29 -7.97 -12.73
CA GLN A 339 8.62 -9.32 -13.21
C GLN A 339 9.34 -10.16 -12.15
N GLY A 340 10.31 -9.57 -11.43
CA GLY A 340 11.01 -10.25 -10.34
C GLY A 340 10.07 -10.71 -9.23
N LEU A 341 9.17 -9.82 -8.79
CA LEU A 341 8.15 -10.15 -7.79
C LEU A 341 7.18 -11.23 -8.30
N THR A 342 6.71 -11.13 -9.54
CA THR A 342 5.77 -12.10 -10.11
C THR A 342 6.43 -13.48 -10.29
N ALA A 343 7.71 -13.52 -10.67
CA ALA A 343 8.49 -14.75 -10.73
C ALA A 343 8.58 -15.45 -9.37
N MET A 344 8.70 -14.68 -8.28
CA MET A 344 8.68 -15.22 -6.93
C MET A 344 7.33 -15.88 -6.60
N HIS A 345 6.21 -15.22 -6.91
CA HIS A 345 4.88 -15.78 -6.71
C HIS A 345 4.56 -16.99 -7.60
N LEU A 346 5.06 -17.00 -8.84
CA LEU A 346 5.04 -18.18 -9.70
C LEU A 346 5.75 -19.34 -9.00
N ALA A 347 6.99 -19.14 -8.52
CA ALA A 347 7.72 -20.20 -7.82
C ALA A 347 6.96 -20.82 -6.64
N GLU A 348 6.32 -20.00 -5.81
CA GLU A 348 5.49 -20.41 -4.69
C GLU A 348 4.25 -21.20 -5.15
N THR A 349 3.54 -20.69 -6.15
CA THR A 349 2.32 -21.31 -6.69
C THR A 349 2.63 -22.65 -7.34
N GLN A 350 3.73 -22.75 -8.08
CA GLN A 350 4.22 -24.01 -8.65
C GLN A 350 4.65 -25.01 -7.58
N TYR A 351 5.29 -24.52 -6.51
CA TYR A 351 5.63 -25.37 -5.38
C TYR A 351 4.35 -25.94 -4.74
N ALA A 352 3.35 -25.09 -4.47
CA ALA A 352 2.06 -25.52 -3.94
C ALA A 352 1.36 -26.54 -4.86
N LEU A 353 1.27 -26.26 -6.16
CA LEU A 353 0.74 -27.20 -7.17
C LEU A 353 1.45 -28.55 -7.11
N SER A 354 2.78 -28.56 -7.01
CA SER A 354 3.56 -29.80 -6.93
C SER A 354 3.27 -30.61 -5.66
N GLN A 355 3.02 -29.94 -4.53
CA GLN A 355 2.67 -30.59 -3.26
C GLN A 355 1.27 -31.22 -3.32
N HIS A 356 0.28 -30.49 -3.86
CA HIS A 356 -1.08 -31.01 -4.02
C HIS A 356 -1.13 -32.22 -4.95
N THR A 357 -0.43 -32.16 -6.10
CA THR A 357 -0.37 -33.28 -7.04
C THR A 357 0.32 -34.50 -6.45
N ALA A 358 1.37 -34.30 -5.63
CA ALA A 358 2.08 -35.38 -4.97
C ALA A 358 1.18 -36.17 -4.00
N SER A 359 0.26 -35.51 -3.29
CA SER A 359 -0.58 -36.16 -2.27
C SER A 359 -1.57 -37.21 -2.82
N SER A 360 -1.89 -37.19 -4.11
CA SER A 360 -2.86 -38.13 -4.70
C SER A 360 -2.27 -39.54 -4.88
N ARG A 361 -2.92 -40.56 -4.31
CA ARG A 361 -2.51 -41.99 -4.41
C ARG A 361 -2.49 -42.53 -5.85
N LEU A 362 -3.10 -41.83 -6.79
CA LEU A 362 -3.17 -42.18 -8.22
C LEU A 362 -2.00 -41.61 -9.05
N ARG A 363 -0.90 -41.21 -8.39
CA ARG A 363 0.27 -40.54 -8.96
C ARG A 363 0.84 -41.21 -10.23
N SER A 364 0.80 -42.53 -10.32
CA SER A 364 1.34 -43.28 -11.46
C SER A 364 0.44 -43.21 -12.70
N LEU A 365 -0.89 -43.23 -12.51
CA LEU A 365 -1.86 -43.16 -13.60
C LEU A 365 -1.95 -41.74 -14.17
N TRP A 366 -1.92 -40.71 -13.32
CA TRP A 366 -2.00 -39.31 -13.78
C TRP A 366 -0.78 -38.86 -14.59
N ARG A 367 0.43 -39.33 -14.26
CA ARG A 367 1.65 -38.98 -15.03
C ARG A 367 1.63 -39.47 -16.47
N TRP A 368 0.93 -40.57 -16.74
CA TRP A 368 0.80 -41.11 -18.11
C TRP A 368 -0.31 -40.44 -18.91
N VAL A 369 -1.37 -39.98 -18.24
CA VAL A 369 -2.59 -39.48 -18.89
C VAL A 369 -2.63 -37.95 -19.04
N ARG A 370 -1.98 -37.20 -18.14
CA ARG A 370 -1.87 -35.74 -18.25
C ARG A 370 -0.42 -35.30 -18.07
N ARG A 371 0.24 -34.94 -19.18
CA ARG A 371 1.26 -33.90 -19.14
C ARG A 371 0.53 -32.62 -18.79
N ASP A 372 0.53 -32.27 -17.50
CA ASP A 372 -0.07 -31.02 -17.07
C ASP A 372 0.90 -29.90 -17.47
N PRO A 373 0.61 -29.09 -18.51
CA PRO A 373 1.58 -28.16 -19.09
C PRO A 373 2.05 -27.10 -18.09
N TYR A 374 1.33 -26.93 -16.98
CA TYR A 374 1.61 -25.96 -15.93
C TYR A 374 2.67 -26.43 -14.93
N CYS A 375 2.78 -27.74 -14.66
CA CYS A 375 3.77 -28.25 -13.70
C CYS A 375 5.21 -28.15 -14.22
N ASP A 376 5.39 -28.21 -15.54
CA ASP A 376 6.68 -28.17 -16.23
C ASP A 376 7.00 -26.79 -16.83
N ALA A 377 6.25 -25.76 -16.44
CA ALA A 377 6.45 -24.41 -16.94
C ALA A 377 7.74 -23.80 -16.33
N HIS A 378 8.81 -23.78 -17.14
CA HIS A 378 10.12 -23.24 -16.79
C HIS A 378 10.31 -21.81 -17.28
N PRO A 379 11.11 -20.96 -16.60
CA PRO A 379 11.41 -19.61 -17.08
C PRO A 379 11.95 -19.59 -18.50
N SER A 380 12.76 -20.57 -18.93
CA SER A 380 13.30 -20.63 -20.30
C SER A 380 12.24 -20.72 -21.39
N ALA A 381 11.06 -21.30 -21.09
CA ALA A 381 9.96 -21.37 -22.03
C ALA A 381 9.34 -19.99 -22.30
N TYR A 382 9.59 -19.02 -21.41
CA TYR A 382 9.01 -17.67 -21.47
C TYR A 382 10.07 -16.58 -21.66
N VAL A 383 11.32 -16.84 -21.27
CA VAL A 383 12.45 -15.91 -21.30
C VAL A 383 13.57 -16.49 -22.16
N PRO A 384 13.61 -16.18 -23.47
CA PRO A 384 14.61 -16.73 -24.37
C PRO A 384 16.06 -16.39 -23.99
N THR A 385 16.27 -15.27 -23.29
CA THR A 385 17.59 -14.77 -22.89
C THR A 385 18.10 -15.36 -21.57
N TRP A 386 17.27 -16.13 -20.85
CA TRP A 386 17.65 -16.72 -19.58
C TRP A 386 18.36 -18.06 -19.78
N THR A 387 19.64 -18.12 -19.43
CA THR A 387 20.40 -19.37 -19.41
C THR A 387 20.13 -20.12 -18.12
N GLU A 388 19.51 -21.29 -18.24
CA GLU A 388 19.15 -22.07 -17.06
C GLU A 388 20.40 -22.61 -16.35
N PRO A 389 20.55 -22.38 -15.04
CA PRO A 389 21.55 -23.08 -14.27
C PRO A 389 21.18 -24.57 -14.23
N ALA A 390 22.19 -25.43 -14.40
CA ALA A 390 22.04 -26.88 -14.30
C ALA A 390 21.69 -27.28 -12.86
N LEU A 391 20.41 -27.23 -12.52
CA LEU A 391 19.89 -27.62 -11.21
C LEU A 391 19.49 -29.10 -11.22
N ARG A 392 19.76 -29.78 -10.10
CA ARG A 392 19.30 -31.14 -9.82
C ARG A 392 18.43 -31.13 -8.56
N GLY A 393 17.54 -32.12 -8.45
CA GLY A 393 16.70 -32.34 -7.26
C GLY A 393 15.21 -32.16 -7.51
N THR A 394 14.43 -32.07 -6.44
CA THR A 394 12.99 -31.76 -6.50
C THR A 394 12.75 -30.26 -6.70
N HIS A 395 11.56 -29.89 -7.19
CA HIS A 395 11.13 -28.50 -7.37
C HIS A 395 12.08 -27.63 -8.23
N ILE A 396 12.67 -28.20 -9.29
CA ILE A 396 13.61 -27.50 -10.18
C ILE A 396 12.99 -26.22 -10.73
N ALA A 397 11.76 -26.29 -11.23
CA ALA A 397 11.09 -25.15 -11.83
C ALA A 397 10.88 -23.99 -10.83
N SER A 398 10.39 -24.26 -9.61
CA SER A 398 10.29 -23.26 -8.54
C SER A 398 11.65 -22.62 -8.21
N ARG A 399 12.72 -23.42 -8.14
CA ARG A 399 14.07 -22.88 -7.89
C ARG A 399 14.57 -22.00 -9.04
N GLN A 400 14.28 -22.35 -10.29
CA GLN A 400 14.64 -21.54 -11.45
C GLN A 400 13.90 -20.18 -11.44
N TRP A 401 12.60 -20.18 -11.14
CA TRP A 401 11.83 -18.94 -10.99
C TRP A 401 12.37 -18.04 -9.88
N LEU A 402 12.76 -18.59 -8.73
CA LEU A 402 13.39 -17.82 -7.65
C LEU A 402 14.77 -17.26 -8.04
N LEU A 403 15.58 -18.02 -8.78
CA LEU A 403 16.87 -17.52 -9.29
C LEU A 403 16.67 -16.38 -10.30
N TYR A 404 15.67 -16.49 -11.16
CA TYR A 404 15.27 -15.43 -12.07
C TYR A 404 14.77 -14.19 -11.30
N ALA A 405 13.91 -14.36 -10.29
CA ALA A 405 13.43 -13.27 -9.43
C ALA A 405 14.58 -12.47 -8.81
N ARG A 406 15.56 -13.17 -8.22
CA ARG A 406 16.77 -12.55 -7.66
C ARG A 406 17.62 -11.84 -8.71
N HIS A 407 17.77 -12.45 -9.88
CA HIS A 407 18.51 -11.85 -10.98
C HIS A 407 17.89 -10.51 -11.39
N GLN A 408 16.58 -10.47 -11.59
CA GLN A 408 15.85 -9.23 -11.92
C GLN A 408 15.99 -8.18 -10.82
N ALA A 409 15.74 -8.55 -9.56
CA ALA A 409 15.87 -7.66 -8.41
C ALA A 409 17.28 -7.03 -8.32
N ARG A 410 18.35 -7.82 -8.51
CA ARG A 410 19.74 -7.33 -8.50
C ARG A 410 20.08 -6.47 -9.70
N GLN A 411 19.51 -6.75 -10.87
CA GLN A 411 19.67 -5.85 -12.02
C GLN A 411 19.04 -4.48 -11.74
N VAL A 412 17.83 -4.45 -11.18
CA VAL A 412 17.16 -3.21 -10.78
C VAL A 412 17.98 -2.44 -9.75
N GLN A 413 18.45 -3.10 -8.69
CA GLN A 413 19.31 -2.49 -7.67
C GLN A 413 20.56 -1.86 -8.30
N ARG A 414 21.31 -2.62 -9.11
CA ARG A 414 22.53 -2.12 -9.77
C ARG A 414 22.26 -0.92 -10.67
N ARG A 415 21.18 -0.93 -11.44
CA ARG A 415 20.83 0.18 -12.34
C ARG A 415 20.38 1.42 -11.56
N LEU A 416 19.61 1.24 -10.49
CA LEU A 416 19.19 2.35 -9.62
C LEU A 416 20.37 2.98 -8.87
N GLU A 417 21.35 2.18 -8.44
CA GLU A 417 22.53 2.65 -7.71
C GLU A 417 23.59 3.27 -8.64
N ALA A 418 23.74 2.77 -9.86
CA ALA A 418 24.71 3.30 -10.84
C ALA A 418 24.28 4.65 -11.43
N GLN A 419 22.98 4.93 -11.45
CA GLN A 419 22.43 6.15 -12.01
C GLN A 419 22.11 7.14 -10.91
N ALA A 420 22.70 8.33 -10.98
CA ALA A 420 22.25 9.42 -10.15
C ALA A 420 20.88 9.88 -10.69
N TRP A 421 19.81 9.63 -9.93
CA TRP A 421 18.46 10.13 -10.21
C TRP A 421 18.36 11.61 -9.85
N ASN A 422 19.35 12.39 -10.30
CA ASN A 422 19.42 13.83 -10.13
C ASN A 422 18.40 14.44 -11.10
N GLY A 423 17.35 15.07 -10.58
CA GLY A 423 16.26 15.56 -11.41
C GLY A 423 15.00 15.75 -10.58
N HIS A 424 13.85 15.57 -11.22
CA HIS A 424 12.54 15.71 -10.61
C HIS A 424 12.41 14.84 -9.35
N PRO A 425 12.45 15.40 -8.13
CA PRO A 425 11.61 14.99 -7.01
C PRO A 425 10.87 13.64 -7.08
N ALA A 426 9.77 13.56 -7.83
CA ALA A 426 8.99 12.33 -8.05
C ALA A 426 9.81 11.11 -8.51
N LEU A 427 10.77 11.29 -9.44
CA LEU A 427 11.64 10.22 -9.91
C LEU A 427 12.50 9.67 -8.78
N GLN A 428 13.02 10.55 -7.91
CA GLN A 428 13.80 10.12 -6.76
C GLN A 428 12.97 9.29 -5.81
N TYR A 429 11.77 9.76 -5.46
CA TYR A 429 10.88 9.00 -4.58
C TYR A 429 10.59 7.60 -5.13
N VAL A 430 10.17 7.52 -6.40
CA VAL A 430 9.86 6.25 -7.06
C VAL A 430 11.12 5.36 -7.19
N ALA A 431 12.29 5.94 -7.47
CA ALA A 431 13.55 5.20 -7.51
C ALA A 431 13.93 4.62 -6.14
N HIS A 432 13.79 5.38 -5.05
CA HIS A 432 14.03 4.89 -3.69
C HIS A 432 13.04 3.80 -3.29
N GLN A 433 11.76 3.96 -3.64
CA GLN A 433 10.73 2.95 -3.45
C GLN A 433 11.11 1.65 -4.18
N LEU A 434 11.43 1.75 -5.46
CA LEU A 434 11.82 0.59 -6.28
C LEU A 434 13.08 -0.08 -5.76
N LEU A 435 14.07 0.68 -5.27
CA LEU A 435 15.28 0.13 -4.69
C LEU A 435 14.98 -0.67 -3.43
N ARG A 436 14.11 -0.15 -2.56
CA ARG A 436 13.65 -0.85 -1.35
C ARG A 436 12.92 -2.14 -1.71
N ASP A 437 11.97 -2.06 -2.65
CA ASP A 437 11.18 -3.22 -3.08
C ASP A 437 12.08 -4.28 -3.72
N ALA A 438 13.05 -3.89 -4.55
CA ALA A 438 14.00 -4.80 -5.16
C ALA A 438 14.92 -5.48 -4.14
N ARG A 439 15.35 -4.77 -3.10
CA ARG A 439 16.12 -5.36 -1.99
C ARG A 439 15.29 -6.38 -1.22
N GLN A 440 14.02 -6.07 -0.97
CA GLN A 440 13.11 -7.01 -0.30
C GLN A 440 12.89 -8.26 -1.14
N THR A 441 12.63 -8.13 -2.45
CA THR A 441 12.46 -9.27 -3.35
C THR A 441 13.71 -10.17 -3.42
N ASP A 442 14.94 -9.61 -3.52
CA ASP A 442 16.16 -10.45 -3.49
C ASP A 442 16.30 -11.20 -2.16
N LYS A 443 16.03 -10.53 -1.04
CA LYS A 443 16.10 -11.12 0.31
C LYS A 443 15.10 -12.26 0.48
N GLU A 444 13.84 -12.05 0.11
CA GLU A 444 12.77 -13.06 0.24
C GLU A 444 13.01 -14.25 -0.69
N ALA A 445 13.33 -14.01 -1.96
CA ALA A 445 13.64 -15.07 -2.90
C ALA A 445 14.89 -15.88 -2.48
N GLN A 446 15.89 -15.24 -1.89
CA GLN A 446 17.04 -15.94 -1.30
C GLN A 446 16.64 -16.80 -0.09
N ALA A 447 15.75 -16.30 0.77
CA ALA A 447 15.26 -17.05 1.92
C ALA A 447 14.49 -18.31 1.48
N MET A 448 13.63 -18.18 0.46
CA MET A 448 12.89 -19.30 -0.13
C MET A 448 13.80 -20.33 -0.80
N LEU A 449 14.81 -19.90 -1.56
CA LEU A 449 15.79 -20.82 -2.15
C LEU A 449 16.48 -21.68 -1.08
N ARG A 450 16.92 -21.05 0.02
CA ARG A 450 17.52 -21.76 1.16
C ARG A 450 16.54 -22.70 1.86
N ALA A 451 15.25 -22.38 1.85
CA ALA A 451 14.22 -23.27 2.39
C ALA A 451 14.04 -24.51 1.51
N LEU A 452 13.95 -24.34 0.18
CA LEU A 452 13.84 -25.44 -0.77
C LEU A 452 15.08 -26.34 -0.79
N GLU A 453 16.28 -25.78 -0.62
CA GLU A 453 17.52 -26.56 -0.54
C GLU A 453 17.60 -27.42 0.72
N ARG A 454 17.14 -26.88 1.87
CA ARG A 454 17.04 -27.63 3.13
C ARG A 454 15.96 -28.71 3.11
N ALA A 455 14.91 -28.55 2.32
CA ALA A 455 13.87 -29.57 2.17
C ALA A 455 14.35 -30.79 1.35
N HIS A 456 15.52 -30.70 0.71
CA HIS A 456 16.10 -31.79 -0.10
C HIS A 456 17.13 -32.65 0.66
N THR A 457 17.72 -32.10 1.71
CA THR A 457 18.62 -32.80 2.64
C THR A 457 17.81 -33.53 3.69
#